data_AF-A0A1G3KFQ6-F1
#
_entry.id   AF-A0A1G3KFQ6-F1
#
_cell.length_a   1.000
_cell.length_b   1.000
_cell.length_c   1.000
_cell.angle_alpha   90.00
_cell.angle_beta   90.00
_cell.angle_gamma   90.00
#
_symmetry.space_group_name_H-M   'P 1'
#
loop_
_entity.id
_entity.type
_entity.pdbx_description
1 polymer ?
#
loop_
_entity_poly.entity_id
_entity_poly.type
_entity_poly.pdbx_seq_one_letter_code
_entity_poly.pdbx_strand_id
1 'polypeptide(L)' 'MPKGPRGERRPADAVGLAVLVGKIATGEVEDERDEKLTSAAAEMGRAGGKKRAENMTPERRREIAQKAAAKRWDKQA' A
#
# COMPACT_ATOMS: atom_id res chain seq x y z
N MET A 1 -12.98 13.65 -6.14
CA MET A 1 -13.29 12.78 -7.30
C MET A 1 -12.89 11.36 -6.94
N PRO A 2 -13.78 10.36 -7.12
CA PRO A 2 -13.41 8.98 -6.93
C PRO A 2 -12.23 8.63 -7.84
N LYS A 3 -11.26 7.93 -7.27
CA LYS A 3 -10.06 7.50 -7.98
C LYS A 3 -10.08 6.00 -8.14
N GLY A 4 -9.62 5.52 -9.30
CA GLY A 4 -9.35 4.10 -9.50
C GLY A 4 -8.16 3.63 -8.65
N PRO A 5 -7.86 2.32 -8.64
CA PRO A 5 -6.77 1.73 -7.87
C PRO A 5 -5.39 2.39 -8.06
N ARG A 6 -5.17 3.05 -9.20
CA ARG A 6 -3.92 3.76 -9.57
C ARG A 6 -4.00 5.28 -9.52
N GLY A 7 -5.12 5.83 -9.05
CA GLY A 7 -5.34 7.26 -9.11
C GLY A 7 -6.01 7.77 -10.38
N GLU A 8 -6.43 6.87 -11.28
CA GLU A 8 -7.24 7.17 -12.46
C GLU A 8 -8.46 8.00 -12.08
N ARG A 9 -8.82 8.97 -12.92
CA ARG A 9 -10.03 9.76 -12.70
C ARG A 9 -11.24 8.91 -13.06
N ARG A 10 -12.11 8.65 -12.08
CA ARG A 10 -13.41 7.98 -12.33
C ARG A 10 -14.53 9.03 -12.31
N PRO A 11 -15.61 8.84 -13.08
CA PRO A 11 -16.81 9.66 -12.99
C PRO A 11 -17.29 9.75 -11.54
N ALA A 12 -17.67 10.95 -11.11
CA ALA A 12 -18.12 11.19 -9.74
C ALA A 12 -19.58 10.77 -9.53
N ASP A 13 -20.37 10.73 -10.60
CA ASP A 13 -21.77 10.35 -10.56
C ASP A 13 -21.95 8.83 -10.67
N ALA A 14 -23.00 8.31 -10.03
CA ALA A 14 -23.25 6.88 -9.94
C ALA A 14 -23.54 6.23 -11.30
N VAL A 15 -24.21 6.96 -12.21
CA VAL A 15 -24.61 6.44 -13.53
C VAL A 15 -23.40 6.30 -14.44
N GLY A 16 -22.59 7.35 -14.55
CA GLY A 16 -21.34 7.35 -15.31
C GLY A 16 -20.35 6.32 -14.78
N LEU A 17 -20.30 6.12 -13.46
CA LEU A 17 -19.49 5.06 -12.87
C LEU A 17 -20.01 3.66 -13.27
N ALA A 18 -21.32 3.42 -13.22
CA ALA A 18 -21.91 2.13 -13.62
C ALA A 18 -21.65 1.82 -15.10
N VAL A 19 -21.76 2.82 -15.99
CA VAL A 19 -21.43 2.68 -17.41
C VAL A 19 -19.95 2.36 -17.60
N LEU A 20 -19.05 3.06 -16.90
CA LEU A 20 -17.62 2.77 -16.96
C LEU A 20 -17.31 1.34 -16.50
N VAL A 21 -17.89 0.89 -15.40
CA VAL A 21 -17.75 -0.49 -14.91
C VAL A 21 -18.26 -1.50 -15.93
N GLY A 22 -19.40 -1.23 -16.58
CA GLY A 22 -19.92 -2.07 -17.66
C GLY A 22 -18.94 -2.22 -18.83
N LYS A 23 -18.37 -1.11 -19.29
CA LYS A 23 -17.36 -1.09 -20.37
C LYS A 23 -16.08 -1.86 -20.02
N ILE A 24 -15.66 -1.78 -18.76
CA ILE A 24 -14.52 -2.56 -18.26
C ILE A 24 -14.85 -4.05 -18.29
N ALA A 25 -16.05 -4.42 -17.84
CA ALA A 25 -16.48 -5.82 -17.81
C ALA A 25 -16.66 -6.43 -19.21
N THR A 26 -17.04 -5.62 -20.20
CA THR A 26 -17.16 -6.05 -21.61
C THR A 26 -15.84 -5.99 -22.38
N GLY A 27 -14.77 -5.46 -21.77
CA GLY A 27 -13.46 -5.30 -22.43
C GLY A 27 -13.40 -4.14 -23.44
N GLU A 28 -14.42 -3.26 -23.46
CA GLU A 28 -14.39 -2.03 -24.25
C GLU A 28 -13.41 -0.99 -23.70
N VAL A 29 -13.12 -1.06 -22.40
CA VAL A 29 -12.14 -0.23 -21.70
C VAL A 29 -11.21 -1.13 -20.91
N GLU A 30 -9.90 -0.97 -21.11
CA GLU A 30 -8.89 -1.66 -20.31
C GLU A 30 -8.83 -1.07 -18.89
N ASP A 31 -8.96 -1.94 -17.88
CA ASP A 31 -8.70 -1.64 -16.47
C ASP A 31 -7.59 -2.59 -16.01
N GLU A 32 -6.39 -2.37 -16.56
CA GLU A 32 -5.23 -3.21 -16.27
C GLU A 32 -4.79 -3.04 -14.82
N ARG A 33 -4.91 -4.13 -14.06
CA ARG A 33 -4.25 -4.28 -12.77
C ARG A 33 -2.87 -4.86 -13.01
N ASP A 34 -1.80 -4.05 -12.93
CA ASP A 34 -0.48 -4.65 -12.64
C ASP A 34 -0.60 -5.29 -11.26
N GLU A 35 -0.56 -6.62 -11.24
CA GLU A 35 -0.44 -7.40 -10.00
C GLU A 35 0.82 -7.02 -9.23
N LYS A 36 1.82 -6.46 -9.94
CA LYS A 36 3.01 -5.88 -9.36
C LYS A 36 2.69 -4.47 -8.87
N LEU A 37 2.47 -4.33 -7.56
CA LEU A 37 2.69 -3.08 -6.82
C LEU A 37 4.19 -2.70 -6.91
N THR A 38 4.62 -2.26 -8.09
CA THR A 38 5.95 -1.76 -8.42
C THR A 38 5.82 -0.30 -8.81
N SER A 39 5.18 0.50 -7.96
CA SER A 39 5.46 1.93 -8.00
C SER A 39 6.92 2.13 -7.60
N ALA A 40 7.61 3.09 -8.21
CA ALA A 40 8.97 3.45 -7.83
C ALA A 40 9.09 3.70 -6.30
N ALA A 41 8.05 4.25 -5.69
CA ALA A 41 7.94 4.42 -4.24
C ALA A 41 7.94 3.09 -3.46
N ALA A 42 7.20 2.07 -3.92
CA ALA A 42 7.18 0.76 -3.29
C ALA A 42 8.54 0.07 -3.36
N GLU A 43 9.23 0.16 -4.50
CA GLU A 43 10.57 -0.41 -4.69
C GLU A 43 11.60 0.28 -3.81
N MET A 44 11.61 1.62 -3.81
CA MET A 44 12.47 2.43 -2.93
C MET A 44 12.21 2.13 -1.45
N GLY A 45 10.94 1.94 -1.07
CA GLY A 45 10.55 1.55 0.29
C GLY A 45 11.11 0.19 0.71
N ARG A 46 11.03 -0.82 -0.18
CA ARG A 46 11.62 -2.15 0.06
C ARG A 46 13.14 -2.08 0.19
N ALA A 47 13.80 -1.38 -0.73
CA ALA A 47 15.26 -1.22 -0.70
C ALA A 47 15.74 -0.52 0.58
N GLY A 48 15.11 0.60 0.95
CA GLY A 48 15.43 1.32 2.18
C GLY A 48 15.15 0.50 3.44
N GLY A 49 14.03 -0.23 3.48
CA GLY A 49 13.69 -1.14 4.58
C GLY A 49 14.74 -2.24 4.76
N LYS A 50 15.14 -2.89 3.67
CA LYS A 50 16.18 -3.93 3.67
C LYS A 50 17.50 -3.38 4.18
N LYS A 51 17.95 -2.22 3.68
CA LYS A 51 19.23 -1.64 4.11
C LYS A 51 19.23 -1.26 5.60
N ARG A 52 18.12 -0.73 6.11
CA ARG A 52 17.97 -0.45 7.55
C ARG A 52 18.03 -1.72 8.40
N ALA A 53 17.43 -2.81 7.92
CA ALA A 53 17.48 -4.08 8.63
C ALA A 53 18.91 -4.65 8.66
N GLU A 54 19.61 -4.65 7.53
CA GLU A 54 21.00 -5.11 7.42
C GLU A 54 21.95 -4.32 8.34
N ASN A 55 21.79 -3.00 8.41
CA ASN A 55 22.65 -2.13 9.23
C ASN A 55 22.33 -2.18 10.73
N MET A 56 21.29 -2.90 11.17
CA MET A 56 20.88 -2.91 12.58
C MET A 56 21.50 -4.08 13.33
N THR A 57 22.21 -3.78 14.43
CA THR A 57 22.82 -4.81 15.28
C THR A 57 21.78 -5.63 16.06
N PRO A 58 22.09 -6.87 16.47
CA PRO A 58 21.19 -7.69 17.29
C PRO A 58 20.75 -7.01 18.60
N GLU A 59 21.66 -6.27 19.25
CA GLU A 59 21.39 -5.55 20.50
C GLU A 59 20.38 -4.43 20.26
N ARG A 60 20.56 -3.67 19.18
CA ARG A 60 19.63 -2.60 18.81
C ARG A 60 18.25 -3.16 18.44
N ARG A 61 18.19 -4.31 17.76
CA ARG A 61 16.93 -5.01 17.47
C ARG A 61 16.22 -5.42 18.77
N ARG A 62 16.96 -5.98 19.73
CA ARG A 62 16.44 -6.37 21.05
C ARG A 62 15.89 -5.18 21.82
N GLU A 63 16.61 -4.07 21.87
CA GLU A 63 16.18 -2.85 22.56
C GLU A 63 14.86 -2.30 21.98
N ILE A 64 14.74 -2.26 20.65
CA ILE A 64 13.52 -1.82 19.96
C ILE A 64 12.35 -2.75 20.29
N ALA A 65 12.57 -4.07 20.27
CA ALA A 65 11.54 -5.05 20.60
C ALA A 65 11.04 -4.91 22.04
N GLN A 66 11.94 -4.72 23.01
CA GLN A 66 11.59 -4.48 24.41
C GLN A 66 10.77 -3.20 24.60
N LYS A 67 11.19 -2.09 23.97
CA LYS A 67 10.45 -0.82 23.99
C LYS A 67 9.05 -0.95 23.37
N ALA A 68 8.94 -1.66 22.25
CA ALA A 68 7.66 -1.93 21.60
C ALA A 68 6.73 -2.78 22.47
N ALA A 69 7.27 -3.82 23.13
CA ALA A 69 6.52 -4.64 24.06
C ALA A 69 6.04 -3.82 25.26
N ALA A 70 6.93 -3.08 25.93
CA ALA A 70 6.57 -2.21 27.04
C ALA A 70 5.40 -1.30 26.68
N LYS A 71 5.50 -0.55 25.57
CA LYS A 71 4.44 0.36 25.11
C LYS A 71 3.12 -0.34 24.75
N ARG A 72 3.18 -1.58 24.25
CA ARG A 72 1.98 -2.38 23.94
C ARG A 72 1.24 -2.81 25.21
N TRP A 73 1.98 -3.16 26.26
CA TRP A 73 1.44 -3.67 27.52
C TRP A 73 1.16 -2.58 28.56
N ASP A 74 1.72 -1.39 28.41
CA ASP A 74 1.51 -0.21 29.28
C ASP A 74 0.05 0.28 29.33
N LYS A 75 -0.79 -0.12 28.35
CA LYS A 75 -2.23 0.19 28.31
C LYS A 75 -3.13 -0.93 28.85
N GLN A 76 -2.55 -2.05 29.29
CA GLN A 76 -3.29 -3.17 29.88
C GLN A 76 -3.07 -3.32 31.40
N ALA A 77 -2.28 -2.43 32.00
CA ALA A 77 -2.08 -2.32 33.45
C ALA A 77 -2.84 -1.11 34.00
#